data_AF-A0AAW2N9D0-F1
#
_entry.id   AF-A0AAW2N9D0-F1
#
_cell.length_a   1.000
_cell.length_b   1.000
_cell.length_c   1.000
_cell.angle_alpha   90.00
_cell.angle_beta   90.00
_cell.angle_gamma   90.00
#
_symmetry.space_group_name_H-M   'P 1'
#
loop_
_entity.id
_entity.type
_entity.pdbx_description
1 polymer ?
#
loop_
_entity_poly.entity_id
_entity_poly.type
_entity_poly.pdbx_seq_one_letter_code
_entity_poly.pdbx_strand_id
1 'polypeptide(L)'
;MEVVNGGSANTQYGVEKLVGTNYKYWRMCMEAYLQGQDLWELIVGADTEIPADTSENAEPRRKWKIKCGKALFALRTSISREFIDHVRDINSPKQVWDTLERLFSKKNTARLQFLENELAMIKQEELDPAEKISEARLRRFLIRGLQKEYNPYVTSVQGWEKQPSVEELESLLSNQKLWLSKWPKTSISNKMRFSSQEEN
;
A
#
# COMPACT_ATOMS: atom_id res chain seq x y z
N MET A 1 17.42 34.92 -15.81
CA MET A 1 16.46 34.79 -14.71
C MET A 1 16.25 33.31 -14.47
N GLU A 2 16.99 32.74 -13.52
CA GLU A 2 16.83 31.35 -13.12
C GLU A 2 15.59 31.26 -12.23
N VAL A 3 14.62 30.46 -12.69
CA VAL A 3 13.44 30.09 -11.91
C VAL A 3 13.86 29.08 -10.85
N VAL A 4 14.21 29.58 -9.66
CA VAL A 4 14.47 28.75 -8.49
C VAL A 4 13.12 28.23 -7.98
N ASN A 5 12.82 26.99 -8.33
CA ASN A 5 11.57 26.32 -8.00
C ASN A 5 11.51 26.08 -6.48
N GLY A 6 10.51 26.67 -5.83
CA GLY A 6 10.34 26.69 -4.38
C GLY A 6 10.12 25.30 -3.80
N GLY A 7 11.18 24.71 -3.25
CA GLY A 7 11.10 23.61 -2.31
C GLY A 7 10.47 24.11 -1.01
N SER A 8 9.19 23.78 -0.80
CA SER A 8 8.51 23.98 0.48
C SER A 8 9.06 22.99 1.52
N ALA A 9 10.27 23.26 2.00
CA ALA A 9 10.87 22.61 3.16
C ALA A 9 10.56 23.48 4.38
N ASN A 10 9.41 23.26 5.00
CA ASN A 10 9.21 23.74 6.36
C ASN A 10 8.45 22.68 7.16
N THR A 11 9.18 21.63 7.53
CA THR A 11 8.85 20.84 8.71
C THR A 11 9.74 21.40 9.81
N GLN A 12 9.14 21.96 10.86
CA GLN A 12 9.76 22.69 11.98
C GLN A 12 10.89 21.91 12.73
N TYR A 13 11.16 20.66 12.35
CA TYR A 13 12.00 19.68 13.05
C TYR A 13 13.02 18.96 12.17
N GLY A 14 13.21 19.37 10.90
CA GLY A 14 14.19 18.75 9.99
C GLY A 14 13.89 17.31 9.56
N VAL A 15 12.81 16.70 10.07
CA VAL A 15 12.35 15.38 9.61
C VAL A 15 11.72 15.52 8.23
N GLU A 16 12.30 14.82 7.26
CA GLU A 16 11.74 14.72 5.91
C GLU A 16 10.33 14.14 5.97
N LYS A 17 9.42 14.58 5.09
CA LYS A 17 8.06 14.03 5.09
C LYS A 17 8.08 12.55 4.70
N LEU A 18 7.23 11.76 5.35
CA LEU A 18 7.00 10.37 5.02
C LEU A 18 6.33 10.28 3.64
N VAL A 19 7.04 9.67 2.70
CA VAL A 19 6.58 9.33 1.35
C VAL A 19 6.64 7.81 1.17
N GLY A 20 6.11 7.32 0.04
CA GLY A 20 6.00 5.88 -0.26
C GLY A 20 7.28 5.05 -0.09
N THR A 21 8.47 5.66 -0.20
CA THR A 21 9.76 4.97 -0.32
C THR A 21 10.72 5.17 0.87
N ASN A 22 10.51 6.19 1.71
CA ASN A 22 11.49 6.58 2.73
C ASN A 22 11.12 6.13 4.16
N TYR A 23 10.14 5.24 4.33
CA TYR A 23 9.61 4.85 5.64
C TYR A 23 10.67 4.43 6.66
N LYS A 24 11.69 3.66 6.26
CA LYS A 24 12.76 3.23 7.19
C LYS A 24 13.54 4.42 7.78
N TYR A 25 13.89 5.38 6.94
CA TYR A 25 14.61 6.59 7.34
C TYR A 25 13.70 7.51 8.16
N TRP A 26 12.48 7.76 7.69
CA TRP A 26 11.49 8.53 8.43
C TRP A 26 11.23 7.95 9.83
N ARG A 27 11.06 6.62 9.94
CA ARG A 27 10.84 5.92 11.21
C ARG A 27 11.99 6.17 12.17
N MET A 28 13.23 6.03 11.71
CA MET A 28 14.43 6.31 12.50
C MET A 28 14.45 7.76 13.01
N CYS A 29 14.25 8.74 12.12
CA CYS A 29 14.27 10.15 12.49
C CYS A 29 13.12 10.54 13.44
N MET A 30 11.92 10.02 13.18
CA MET A 30 10.75 10.30 14.01
C MET A 30 10.85 9.63 15.38
N GLU A 31 11.36 8.41 15.47
CA GLU A 31 11.64 7.73 16.73
C GLU A 31 12.62 8.54 17.58
N ALA A 32 13.76 8.96 16.99
CA ALA A 32 14.74 9.79 17.68
C ALA A 32 14.15 11.14 18.13
N TYR A 33 13.32 11.76 17.30
CA TYR A 33 12.62 13.00 17.65
C TYR A 33 11.68 12.80 18.85
N LEU A 34 10.82 11.78 18.82
CA LEU A 34 9.88 11.50 19.90
C LEU A 34 10.60 11.14 21.21
N GLN A 35 11.71 10.42 21.14
CA GLN A 35 12.58 10.14 22.30
C GLN A 35 13.18 11.42 22.87
N GLY A 36 13.75 12.28 22.01
CA GLY A 36 14.33 13.56 22.43
C GLY A 36 13.32 14.57 23.00
N GLN A 37 12.02 14.37 22.76
CA GLN A 37 10.93 15.21 23.29
C GLN A 37 10.18 14.57 24.47
N ASP A 38 10.62 13.40 24.96
CA ASP A 38 9.94 12.64 26.02
C ASP A 38 8.47 12.28 25.66
N LEU A 39 8.26 11.94 24.38
CA LEU A 39 6.99 11.57 23.78
C LEU A 39 6.92 10.09 23.37
N TRP A 40 8.07 9.39 23.30
CA TRP A 40 8.16 8.00 22.84
C TRP A 40 7.39 7.01 23.72
N GLU A 41 7.30 7.28 25.03
CA GLU A 41 6.52 6.46 25.98
C GLU A 41 5.03 6.39 25.63
N LEU A 42 4.49 7.39 24.90
CA LEU A 42 3.11 7.36 24.40
C LEU A 42 2.90 6.34 23.26
N ILE A 43 3.98 5.85 22.66
CA ILE A 43 3.96 4.90 21.54
C ILE A 43 4.23 3.48 22.06
N VAL A 44 5.27 3.31 22.88
CA VAL A 44 5.77 1.99 23.29
C VAL A 44 5.45 1.64 24.75
N GLY A 45 5.27 2.64 25.63
CA GLY A 45 5.34 2.48 27.09
C GLY A 45 4.02 2.54 27.86
N ALA A 46 4.15 2.68 29.18
CA ALA A 46 3.07 2.68 30.18
C ALA A 46 2.11 3.88 30.07
N ASP A 47 2.58 5.00 29.50
CA ASP A 47 1.76 6.19 29.21
C ASP A 47 0.80 5.98 28.01
N THR A 48 0.63 4.75 27.53
CA THR A 48 -0.45 4.43 26.58
C THR A 48 -1.82 4.35 27.25
N GLU A 49 -1.86 4.23 28.57
CA GLU A 49 -3.09 4.18 29.35
C GLU A 49 -3.55 5.59 29.74
N ILE A 50 -4.83 5.88 29.48
CA ILE A 50 -5.44 7.17 29.81
C ILE A 50 -5.52 7.27 31.35
N PRO A 51 -4.92 8.27 32.00
CA PRO A 51 -5.07 8.44 33.44
C PRO A 51 -6.56 8.56 33.82
N ALA A 52 -6.97 7.82 34.86
CA ALA A 52 -8.36 7.71 35.28
C ALA A 52 -8.97 9.09 35.58
N ASP A 53 -10.23 9.30 35.20
CA ASP A 53 -10.91 10.58 35.38
C ASP A 53 -11.35 10.76 36.84
N THR A 54 -10.39 11.14 37.69
CA THR A 54 -10.52 11.29 39.14
C THR A 54 -9.88 12.62 39.54
N SER A 55 -10.36 13.23 40.63
CA SER A 55 -9.86 14.53 41.09
C SER A 55 -8.35 14.54 41.35
N GLU A 56 -7.79 13.41 41.80
CA GLU A 56 -6.36 13.23 42.09
C GLU A 56 -5.50 13.18 40.81
N ASN A 57 -6.09 12.72 39.69
CA ASN A 57 -5.41 12.57 38.41
C ASN A 57 -5.64 13.74 37.44
N ALA A 58 -6.30 14.83 37.86
CA ALA A 58 -6.62 15.96 36.99
C ALA A 58 -5.37 16.57 36.31
N GLU A 59 -4.33 16.85 37.09
CA GLU A 59 -3.07 17.41 36.58
C GLU A 59 -2.23 16.39 35.77
N PRO A 60 -2.01 15.14 36.23
CA PRO A 60 -1.40 14.09 35.42
C PRO A 60 -2.10 13.89 34.07
N ARG A 61 -3.44 13.83 34.05
CA ARG A 61 -4.24 13.68 32.83
C ARG A 61 -4.11 14.88 31.89
N ARG A 62 -4.04 16.10 32.44
CA ARG A 62 -3.81 17.31 31.64
C ARG A 62 -2.44 17.27 30.97
N LYS A 63 -1.38 16.93 31.71
CA LYS A 63 -0.01 16.78 31.17
C LYS A 63 0.03 15.72 30.08
N TRP A 64 -0.61 14.57 30.31
CA TRP A 64 -0.73 13.49 29.34
C TRP A 64 -1.41 13.97 28.05
N LYS A 65 -2.57 14.65 28.14
CA LYS A 65 -3.27 15.20 26.97
C LYS A 65 -2.41 16.18 26.16
N ILE A 66 -1.60 17.00 26.84
CA ILE A 66 -0.66 17.92 26.18
C ILE A 66 0.43 17.14 25.44
N LYS A 67 1.02 16.10 26.06
CA LYS A 67 2.01 15.25 25.38
C LYS A 67 1.40 14.54 24.17
N CYS A 68 0.18 13.99 24.28
CA CYS A 68 -0.52 13.36 23.16
C CYS A 68 -0.76 14.35 22.01
N GLY A 69 -1.20 15.58 22.32
CA GLY A 69 -1.40 16.62 21.31
C GLY A 69 -0.11 16.94 20.56
N LYS A 70 1.02 17.06 21.27
CA LYS A 70 2.34 17.29 20.66
C LYS A 70 2.78 16.12 19.77
N ALA A 71 2.64 14.89 20.24
CA ALA A 71 3.00 13.69 19.48
C ALA A 71 2.14 13.56 18.20
N LEU A 72 0.82 13.73 18.31
CA LEU A 72 -0.08 13.71 17.15
C LEU A 72 0.26 14.80 16.15
N PHE A 73 0.61 16.00 16.61
CA PHE A 73 1.02 17.09 15.74
C PHE A 73 2.30 16.73 14.96
N ALA A 74 3.34 16.25 15.66
CA ALA A 74 4.59 15.84 15.02
C ALA A 74 4.37 14.72 14.00
N LEU A 75 3.61 13.70 14.36
CA LEU A 75 3.27 12.59 13.46
C LEU A 75 2.51 13.10 12.24
N ARG A 76 1.38 13.81 12.41
CA ARG A 76 0.54 14.25 11.28
C ARG A 76 1.25 15.23 10.35
N THR A 77 2.09 16.12 10.88
CA THR A 77 2.82 17.13 10.06
C THR A 77 4.02 16.54 9.31
N SER A 78 4.57 15.44 9.81
CA SER A 78 5.68 14.73 9.18
C SER A 78 5.24 13.74 8.10
N ILE A 79 3.94 13.61 7.81
CA ILE A 79 3.40 12.68 6.81
C ILE A 79 3.02 13.43 5.54
N SER A 80 3.29 12.84 4.37
CA SER A 80 2.83 13.39 3.10
C SER A 80 1.30 13.31 2.98
N ARG A 81 0.70 14.26 2.24
CA ARG A 81 -0.76 14.36 2.06
C ARG A 81 -1.39 13.06 1.54
N GLU A 82 -0.66 12.26 0.77
CA GLU A 82 -1.13 10.97 0.24
C GLU A 82 -1.49 9.94 1.32
N PHE A 83 -0.94 10.05 2.54
CA PHE A 83 -1.19 9.10 3.62
C PHE A 83 -1.99 9.69 4.78
N ILE A 84 -2.26 11.00 4.78
CA ILE A 84 -2.91 11.68 5.91
C ILE A 84 -4.32 11.14 6.16
N ASP A 85 -5.04 10.74 5.10
CA ASP A 85 -6.40 10.22 5.19
C ASP A 85 -6.48 8.90 5.95
N HIS A 86 -5.40 8.13 6.01
CA HIS A 86 -5.36 6.86 6.74
C HIS A 86 -5.26 7.05 8.27
N VAL A 87 -4.86 8.24 8.73
CA VAL A 87 -4.60 8.54 10.14
C VAL A 87 -5.39 9.75 10.66
N ARG A 88 -6.27 10.33 9.83
CA ARG A 88 -7.01 11.57 10.10
C ARG A 88 -7.83 11.49 11.38
N ASP A 89 -8.61 10.42 11.53
CA ASP A 89 -9.60 10.28 12.61
C ASP A 89 -9.03 9.57 13.85
N ILE A 90 -7.75 9.22 13.84
CA ILE A 90 -7.07 8.51 14.91
C ILE A 90 -6.52 9.52 15.93
N ASN A 91 -7.02 9.49 17.17
CA ASN A 91 -6.63 10.43 18.23
C ASN A 91 -5.67 9.84 19.29
N SER A 92 -5.12 8.64 19.02
CA SER A 92 -4.08 8.03 19.83
C SER A 92 -2.75 8.04 19.07
N PRO A 93 -1.67 8.65 19.63
CA PRO A 93 -0.34 8.63 19.02
C PRO A 93 0.12 7.22 18.62
N LYS A 94 -0.09 6.24 19.51
CA LYS A 94 0.23 4.83 19.28
C LYS A 94 -0.51 4.26 18.07
N GLN A 95 -1.83 4.46 18.02
CA GLN A 95 -2.62 3.95 16.88
C GLN A 95 -2.23 4.60 15.55
N VAL A 96 -1.81 5.88 15.56
CA VAL A 96 -1.25 6.54 14.37
C VAL A 96 0.05 5.83 13.94
N TRP A 97 0.96 5.62 14.88
CA TRP A 97 2.23 4.93 14.63
C TRP A 97 2.03 3.51 14.08
N ASP A 98 1.21 2.69 14.75
CA ASP A 98 0.91 1.31 14.35
C ASP A 98 0.25 1.25 12.96
N THR A 99 -0.62 2.22 12.65
CA THR A 99 -1.27 2.30 11.33
C THR A 99 -0.25 2.58 10.22
N LEU A 100 0.70 3.49 10.45
CA LEU A 100 1.78 3.75 9.50
C LEU A 100 2.69 2.52 9.36
N GLU A 101 3.11 1.91 10.46
CA GLU A 101 3.95 0.70 10.42
C GLU A 101 3.28 -0.42 9.62
N ARG A 102 1.99 -0.65 9.83
CA ARG A 102 1.22 -1.64 9.07
C ARG A 102 1.11 -1.29 7.58
N LEU A 103 0.85 -0.02 7.24
CA LEU A 103 0.72 0.44 5.85
C LEU A 103 2.00 0.19 5.05
N PHE A 104 3.15 0.53 5.62
CA PHE A 104 4.44 0.41 4.94
C PHE A 104 5.03 -1.00 5.00
N SER A 105 4.73 -1.78 6.05
CA SER A 105 5.07 -3.21 6.09
C SER A 105 4.37 -3.99 4.99
N LYS A 106 3.06 -3.79 4.80
CA LYS A 106 2.28 -4.48 3.74
C LYS A 106 2.81 -4.17 2.33
N LYS A 107 3.15 -2.91 2.06
CA LYS A 107 3.76 -2.51 0.77
C LYS A 107 5.11 -3.19 0.55
N ASN A 108 5.93 -3.29 1.59
CA ASN A 108 7.24 -3.93 1.50
C ASN A 108 7.12 -5.43 1.22
N THR A 109 6.20 -6.14 1.88
CA THR A 109 5.94 -7.57 1.60
C THR A 109 5.48 -7.80 0.17
N ALA A 110 4.54 -7.00 -0.34
CA ALA A 110 4.07 -7.13 -1.72
C ALA A 110 5.20 -6.85 -2.74
N ARG A 111 6.06 -5.88 -2.47
CA ARG A 111 7.22 -5.57 -3.32
C ARG A 111 8.27 -6.68 -3.27
N LEU A 112 8.56 -7.23 -2.10
CA LEU A 112 9.46 -8.37 -1.94
C LEU A 112 8.95 -9.58 -2.70
N GLN A 113 7.68 -9.95 -2.54
CA GLN A 113 7.11 -11.08 -3.24
C GLN A 113 7.08 -10.86 -4.77
N PHE A 114 6.89 -9.62 -5.24
CA PHE A 114 7.04 -9.30 -6.65
C PHE A 114 8.48 -9.55 -7.13
N LEU A 115 9.48 -9.06 -6.39
CA LEU A 115 10.90 -9.22 -6.73
C LEU A 115 11.37 -10.68 -6.65
N GLU A 116 10.93 -11.45 -5.65
CA GLU A 116 11.21 -12.88 -5.55
C GLU A 116 10.64 -13.64 -6.74
N ASN A 117 9.42 -13.30 -7.17
CA ASN A 117 8.83 -13.86 -8.38
C ASN A 117 9.64 -13.49 -9.63
N GLU A 118 10.07 -12.24 -9.81
CA GLU A 118 10.92 -11.86 -10.95
C GLU A 118 12.27 -12.56 -10.93
N LEU A 119 12.92 -12.64 -9.76
CA LEU A 119 14.22 -13.28 -9.61
C LEU A 119 14.15 -14.80 -9.85
N ALA A 120 13.05 -15.45 -9.45
CA ALA A 120 12.78 -16.85 -9.79
C ALA A 120 12.59 -17.07 -11.30
N MET A 121 12.10 -16.06 -12.04
CA MET A 121 12.01 -16.13 -13.51
C MET A 121 13.37 -16.02 -14.17
N ILE A 122 14.22 -15.08 -13.75
CA ILE A 122 15.57 -14.91 -14.33
C ILE A 122 16.40 -16.19 -14.13
N LYS A 123 16.32 -16.82 -12.95
CA LYS A 123 17.00 -18.10 -12.69
C LYS A 123 16.49 -19.26 -13.53
N GLN A 124 15.25 -19.20 -14.01
CA GLN A 124 14.67 -20.18 -14.91
C GLN A 124 14.98 -19.93 -16.39
N GLU A 125 15.50 -18.75 -16.74
CA GLU A 125 15.95 -18.39 -18.09
C GLU A 125 17.36 -18.96 -18.37
N GLU A 126 18.15 -19.22 -17.32
CA GLU A 126 19.44 -19.93 -17.40
C GLU A 126 19.31 -21.47 -17.42
N LEU A 127 18.10 -22.01 -17.28
CA LEU A 127 17.83 -23.45 -17.38
C LEU A 127 17.40 -23.80 -18.81
N ASP A 128 18.34 -24.39 -19.54
CA ASP A 128 18.25 -25.14 -20.80
C ASP A 128 17.14 -24.71 -21.81
N PRO A 129 17.49 -24.07 -22.95
CA PRO A 129 16.51 -23.70 -23.98
C PRO A 129 15.75 -24.88 -24.61
N ALA A 130 16.13 -26.13 -24.31
CA ALA A 130 15.45 -27.34 -24.76
C ALA A 130 14.35 -27.86 -23.81
N GLU A 131 14.22 -27.33 -22.59
CA GLU A 131 13.18 -27.79 -21.67
C GLU A 131 11.83 -27.17 -22.04
N LYS A 132 10.87 -28.02 -22.47
CA LYS A 132 9.51 -27.60 -22.81
C LYS A 132 8.93 -26.77 -21.67
N ILE A 133 8.66 -25.49 -21.93
CA ILE A 133 8.01 -24.60 -20.96
C ILE A 133 6.68 -25.24 -20.59
N SER A 134 6.55 -25.68 -19.33
CA SER A 134 5.33 -26.32 -18.83
C SER A 134 4.12 -25.41 -19.08
N GLU A 135 2.95 -26.00 -19.36
CA GLU A 135 1.70 -25.26 -19.61
C GLU A 135 1.36 -24.25 -18.49
N ALA A 136 1.62 -24.63 -17.23
CA ALA A 136 1.47 -23.74 -16.08
C ALA A 136 2.38 -22.50 -16.12
N ARG A 137 3.58 -22.61 -16.70
CA ARG A 137 4.53 -21.50 -16.92
C ARG A 137 4.05 -20.60 -18.06
N LEU A 138 3.65 -21.15 -19.21
CA LEU A 138 3.10 -20.39 -20.34
C LEU A 138 1.87 -19.56 -19.93
N ARG A 139 0.94 -20.20 -19.24
CA ARG A 139 -0.24 -19.54 -18.67
C ARG A 139 0.12 -18.36 -17.76
N ARG A 140 1.07 -18.56 -16.84
CA ARG A 140 1.46 -17.54 -15.88
C ARG A 140 2.15 -16.36 -16.59
N PHE A 141 2.90 -16.63 -17.65
CA PHE A 141 3.51 -15.61 -18.50
C PHE A 141 2.45 -14.78 -19.23
N LEU A 142 1.48 -15.44 -19.89
CA LEU A 142 0.39 -14.77 -20.59
C LEU A 142 -0.43 -13.88 -19.66
N ILE A 143 -0.84 -14.38 -18.49
CA ILE A 143 -1.65 -13.62 -17.54
C ILE A 143 -0.92 -12.39 -17.00
N ARG A 144 0.40 -12.48 -16.77
CA ARG A 144 1.21 -11.38 -16.20
C ARG A 144 1.74 -10.40 -17.25
N GLY A 145 1.84 -10.81 -18.51
CA GLY A 145 2.21 -9.95 -19.65
C GLY A 145 1.06 -9.08 -20.16
N LEU A 146 -0.16 -9.23 -19.62
CA LEU A 146 -1.31 -8.41 -19.97
C LEU A 146 -1.18 -6.98 -19.42
N GLN A 147 -1.62 -6.01 -20.24
CA GLN A 147 -1.66 -4.61 -19.83
C GLN A 147 -2.67 -4.38 -18.69
N LYS A 148 -2.52 -3.27 -17.94
CA LYS A 148 -3.31 -3.01 -16.71
C LYS A 148 -4.83 -2.95 -16.95
N GLU A 149 -5.25 -2.69 -18.18
CA GLU A 149 -6.66 -2.66 -18.60
C GLU A 149 -7.35 -4.02 -18.47
N TYR A 150 -6.57 -5.10 -18.41
CA TYR A 150 -7.05 -6.47 -18.26
C TYR A 150 -7.07 -6.92 -16.78
N ASN A 151 -6.62 -6.10 -15.83
CA ASN A 151 -6.52 -6.45 -14.40
C ASN A 151 -7.84 -6.93 -13.75
N PRO A 152 -9.01 -6.30 -14.01
CA PRO A 152 -10.27 -6.79 -13.45
C PRO A 152 -10.61 -8.20 -13.95
N TYR A 153 -10.26 -8.49 -15.20
CA TYR A 153 -10.47 -9.79 -15.83
C TYR A 153 -9.49 -10.84 -15.32
N VAL A 154 -8.20 -10.49 -15.21
CA VAL A 154 -7.15 -11.34 -14.62
C VAL A 154 -7.52 -11.77 -13.19
N THR A 155 -8.01 -10.84 -12.37
CA THR A 155 -8.44 -11.13 -10.99
C THR A 155 -9.60 -12.13 -10.97
N SER A 156 -10.56 -12.01 -11.90
CA SER A 156 -11.68 -12.95 -12.02
C SER A 156 -11.24 -14.36 -12.41
N VAL A 157 -10.37 -14.48 -13.41
CA VAL A 157 -9.85 -15.78 -13.89
C VAL A 157 -9.00 -16.48 -12.83
N GLN A 158 -8.26 -15.72 -12.02
CA GLN A 158 -7.51 -16.27 -10.88
C GLN A 158 -8.42 -16.83 -9.78
N GLY A 159 -9.67 -16.38 -9.68
CA GLY A 159 -10.63 -16.85 -8.70
C GLY A 159 -11.40 -18.12 -9.10
N TRP A 160 -11.19 -18.65 -10.31
CA TRP A 160 -11.92 -19.84 -10.78
C TRP A 160 -11.42 -21.12 -10.12
N GLU A 161 -12.36 -21.96 -9.67
CA GLU A 161 -12.10 -23.24 -9.03
C GLU A 161 -11.36 -24.22 -9.96
N LYS A 162 -11.69 -24.21 -11.26
CA LYS A 162 -10.93 -24.86 -12.32
C LYS A 162 -10.25 -23.82 -13.20
N GLN A 163 -8.95 -23.94 -13.30
CA GLN A 163 -8.08 -23.00 -13.98
C GLN A 163 -8.05 -23.33 -15.50
N PRO A 164 -8.41 -22.41 -16.43
CA PRO A 164 -8.53 -22.68 -17.88
C PRO A 164 -7.20 -22.97 -18.60
N SER A 165 -7.16 -23.84 -19.60
CA SER A 165 -5.94 -24.14 -20.38
C SER A 165 -5.35 -22.90 -21.06
N VAL A 166 -4.13 -23.01 -21.59
CA VAL A 166 -3.49 -21.89 -22.31
C VAL A 166 -4.33 -21.47 -23.53
N GLU A 167 -4.87 -22.42 -24.27
CA GLU A 167 -5.71 -22.18 -25.45
C GLU A 167 -7.05 -21.52 -25.06
N GLU A 168 -7.65 -21.97 -23.95
CA GLU A 168 -8.87 -21.35 -23.41
C GLU A 168 -8.61 -19.91 -22.98
N LEU A 169 -7.48 -19.65 -22.33
CA LEU A 169 -7.07 -18.29 -21.95
C LEU A 169 -6.82 -17.40 -23.17
N GLU A 170 -6.15 -17.90 -24.20
CA GLU A 170 -5.91 -17.14 -25.43
C GLU A 170 -7.22 -16.80 -26.15
N SER A 171 -8.15 -17.75 -26.23
CA SER A 171 -9.49 -17.54 -26.79
C SER A 171 -10.24 -16.47 -26.02
N LEU A 172 -10.26 -16.56 -24.69
CA LEU A 172 -10.92 -15.59 -23.84
C LEU A 172 -10.32 -14.17 -23.93
N LEU A 173 -8.99 -14.07 -23.96
CA LEU A 173 -8.30 -12.79 -24.12
C LEU A 173 -8.55 -12.16 -25.49
N SER A 174 -8.67 -12.98 -26.53
CA SER A 174 -9.03 -12.54 -27.88
C SER A 174 -10.46 -12.00 -27.92
N ASN A 175 -11.40 -12.68 -27.25
CA ASN A 175 -12.78 -12.21 -27.11
C ASN A 175 -12.86 -10.87 -26.34
N GLN A 176 -12.08 -10.73 -25.27
CA GLN A 176 -12.03 -9.48 -24.51
C GLN A 176 -11.40 -8.33 -25.31
N LYS A 177 -10.31 -8.58 -26.05
CA LYS A 177 -9.70 -7.62 -26.97
C LYS A 177 -10.71 -7.11 -27.99
N LEU A 178 -11.49 -8.02 -28.57
CA LEU A 178 -12.56 -7.69 -29.51
C LEU A 178 -13.64 -6.83 -28.86
N TRP A 179 -14.04 -7.17 -27.64
CA TRP A 179 -15.04 -6.40 -26.89
C TRP A 179 -14.57 -4.97 -26.59
N LEU A 180 -13.33 -4.81 -26.14
CA LEU A 180 -12.70 -3.50 -25.87
C LEU A 180 -12.49 -2.68 -27.15
N SER A 181 -12.20 -3.34 -28.27
CA SER A 181 -12.09 -2.70 -29.58
C SER A 181 -13.43 -2.18 -30.09
N LYS A 182 -14.52 -2.93 -29.88
CA LYS A 182 -15.87 -2.54 -30.30
C LYS A 182 -16.51 -1.47 -29.41
N TRP A 183 -16.14 -1.41 -28.12
CA TRP A 183 -16.75 -0.50 -27.15
C TRP A 183 -15.69 0.15 -26.24
N PRO A 184 -15.04 1.26 -26.67
CA PRO A 184 -14.06 1.96 -25.85
C PRO A 184 -14.68 2.56 -24.57
N LYS A 185 -13.85 2.77 -23.54
CA LYS A 185 -14.20 3.12 -22.14
C LYS A 185 -15.12 4.34 -21.95
N THR A 186 -15.36 5.16 -22.97
CA THR A 186 -16.32 6.27 -22.93
C THR A 186 -17.78 5.81 -22.82
N SER A 187 -18.06 4.52 -23.05
CA SER A 187 -19.43 3.97 -23.02
C SER A 187 -19.73 3.00 -21.85
N ILE A 188 -18.77 2.73 -20.95
CA ILE A 188 -18.83 1.56 -20.05
C ILE A 188 -19.41 1.85 -18.66
N SER A 189 -19.67 3.11 -18.29
CA SER A 189 -20.22 3.43 -16.95
C SER A 189 -21.61 2.80 -16.67
N ASN A 190 -22.31 2.24 -17.67
CA ASN A 190 -23.67 1.70 -17.50
C ASN A 190 -23.84 0.19 -17.74
N LYS A 191 -22.78 -0.62 -17.92
CA LYS A 191 -22.98 -2.04 -18.30
C LYS A 191 -22.07 -3.07 -17.61
N MET A 192 -21.63 -2.85 -16.37
CA MET A 192 -21.14 -3.93 -15.49
C MET A 192 -22.32 -4.72 -14.88
N ARG A 193 -23.17 -5.25 -15.73
CA ARG A 193 -24.20 -6.24 -15.44
C ARG A 193 -24.34 -7.05 -16.73
N PHE A 194 -24.37 -8.39 -16.65
CA PHE A 194 -24.19 -9.36 -17.75
C PHE A 194 -22.69 -9.64 -18.02
N SER A 195 -22.11 -10.80 -17.69
CA SER A 195 -22.63 -12.15 -17.90
C SER A 195 -22.34 -13.10 -16.72
N SER A 196 -23.29 -13.24 -15.80
CA SER A 196 -23.36 -14.39 -14.88
C SER A 196 -24.43 -15.41 -15.31
N GLN A 197 -24.91 -15.37 -16.56
CA GLN A 197 -25.89 -16.33 -17.07
C GLN A 197 -25.62 -16.61 -18.54
N GLU A 198 -24.81 -17.61 -18.82
CA GLU A 198 -24.93 -18.48 -20.00
C GLU A 198 -24.59 -19.90 -19.51
N GLU A 199 -25.47 -20.42 -18.65
CA GLU A 199 -25.67 -21.85 -18.47
C GLU A 199 -27.16 -22.11 -18.73
N ASN A 200 -27.46 -22.56 -19.94
CA ASN A 200 -28.49 -23.55 -20.21
C ASN A 200 -28.16 -24.29 -21.52
#